data_AF-A0A9P6NAU9-F1
#
_entry.id   AF-A0A9P6NAU9-F1
#
_cell.length_a   1.000
_cell.length_b   1.000
_cell.length_c   1.000
_cell.angle_alpha   90.00
_cell.angle_beta   90.00
_cell.angle_gamma   90.00
#
_symmetry.space_group_name_H-M   'P 1'
#
loop_
_entity.id
_entity.type
_entity.pdbx_description
1 polymer ?
#
loop_
_entity_poly.entity_id
_entity_poly.type
_entity_poly.pdbx_seq_one_letter_code
_entity_poly.pdbx_strand_id
1 'polypeptide(L)'
;MMMIRLLPLWFQCSLLHPNFIDSSFLRWVRLLLTPINVYLTLTIGVEYCFLPFTRRGMRNLGLGIWTFHFAAKSLEWGITGGFWDGKYWTVPNSSSSSQTGSVPSLLTKENHWSGVAKWTTAQFFSLRGLQYGWGPRKILQRPSIQPLIRRLFLVNLIQAASIAFLVIARDQGSPTLALAALGVPNFWARNILAEGIATLSFGLFLLSSLDVTISILFVICHAIHGVAKLVNIPRWILNVCDPIYCQPIYGSLHTATSLSWFWGKGWHQLFRRSFLMCGAFPASTLAKIFGGGLAIQKICGLFGSFFVSALMHEYAIHVAARKPHPHPHIYFTEFPAAFLYFLAQPIGIILEPYIIPLIPRFMGGGRLWVLVFTLITATPFRIQYSEKLRNIDDAYRPVIEWTWWDVLIPGRLT
;
A
#
# COMPACT_ATOMS: atom_id res chain seq x y z
N MET A 1 14.04 -4.44 20.68
CA MET A 1 14.23 -5.65 19.86
C MET A 1 13.85 -5.40 18.39
N MET A 2 12.58 -5.13 18.03
CA MET A 2 12.18 -4.90 16.62
C MET A 2 12.98 -3.79 15.89
N MET A 3 13.15 -2.62 16.50
CA MET A 3 13.92 -1.51 15.89
C MET A 3 15.38 -1.87 15.61
N ILE A 4 15.98 -2.73 16.46
CA ILE A 4 17.38 -3.17 16.30
C ILE A 4 17.52 -4.00 15.01
N ARG A 5 16.51 -4.80 14.65
CA ARG A 5 16.50 -5.57 13.39
C ARG A 5 16.39 -4.71 12.13
N LEU A 6 15.95 -3.45 12.26
CA LEU A 6 15.90 -2.50 11.15
C LEU A 6 17.20 -1.69 11.00
N LEU A 7 18.11 -1.73 11.98
CA LEU A 7 19.38 -1.00 11.91
C LEU A 7 20.25 -1.44 10.71
N PRO A 8 20.40 -2.74 10.39
CA PRO A 8 21.20 -3.15 9.24
C PRO A 8 20.57 -2.71 7.89
N LEU A 9 19.24 -2.59 7.84
CA LEU A 9 18.53 -2.04 6.69
C LEU A 9 18.72 -0.53 6.57
N TRP A 10 18.65 0.20 7.68
CA TRP A 10 18.95 1.64 7.71
C TRP A 10 20.41 1.89 7.30
N PHE A 11 21.34 1.06 7.77
CA PHE A 11 22.73 1.11 7.35
C PHE A 11 22.89 0.84 5.84
N GLN A 12 22.24 -0.20 5.31
CA GLN A 12 22.23 -0.48 3.86
C GLN A 12 21.69 0.72 3.06
N CYS A 13 20.65 1.40 3.55
CA CYS A 13 20.15 2.65 2.96
C CYS A 13 21.23 3.75 2.96
N SER A 14 21.98 3.91 4.06
CA SER A 14 23.03 4.93 4.16
C SER A 14 24.15 4.76 3.14
N LEU A 15 24.43 3.52 2.72
CA LEU A 15 25.42 3.22 1.68
C LEU A 15 24.99 3.66 0.28
N LEU A 16 23.75 4.15 0.10
CA LEU A 16 23.32 4.82 -1.12
C LEU A 16 23.61 6.32 -1.10
N HIS A 17 24.12 6.89 -0.01
CA HIS A 17 24.37 8.33 0.05
C HIS A 17 25.30 8.80 -1.09
N PRO A 18 25.08 9.98 -1.70
CA PRO A 18 25.91 10.49 -2.81
C PRO A 18 27.42 10.46 -2.55
N ASN A 19 27.85 10.74 -1.32
CA ASN A 19 29.26 10.67 -0.91
C ASN A 19 29.91 9.28 -1.10
N PHE A 20 29.12 8.21 -1.28
CA PHE A 20 29.58 6.83 -1.40
C PHE A 20 29.41 6.26 -2.82
N ILE A 21 28.95 7.07 -3.79
CA ILE A 21 28.57 6.56 -5.12
C ILE A 21 29.76 5.92 -5.88
N ASP A 22 30.95 6.49 -5.75
CA ASP A 22 32.14 6.03 -6.48
C ASP A 22 32.80 4.80 -5.81
N SER A 23 32.33 4.40 -4.63
CA SER A 23 32.91 3.28 -3.90
C SER A 23 32.33 1.94 -4.34
N SER A 24 33.10 1.22 -5.17
CA SER A 24 32.77 -0.16 -5.57
C SER A 24 32.71 -1.12 -4.36
N PHE A 25 33.55 -0.91 -3.35
CA PHE A 25 33.52 -1.70 -2.11
C PHE A 25 32.19 -1.54 -1.37
N LEU A 26 31.73 -0.31 -1.14
CA LEU A 26 30.48 -0.05 -0.43
C LEU A 26 29.26 -0.56 -1.21
N ARG A 27 29.33 -0.59 -2.55
CA ARG A 27 28.32 -1.26 -3.39
C ARG A 27 28.26 -2.77 -3.10
N TRP A 28 29.39 -3.45 -2.98
CA TRP A 28 29.42 -4.87 -2.62
C TRP A 28 28.90 -5.13 -1.21
N VAL A 29 29.28 -4.30 -0.24
CA VAL A 29 28.73 -4.38 1.13
C VAL A 29 27.21 -4.26 1.10
N ARG A 30 26.67 -3.29 0.34
CA ARG A 30 25.23 -3.09 0.18
C ARG A 30 24.53 -4.30 -0.43
N LEU A 31 25.15 -4.94 -1.43
CA LEU A 31 24.63 -6.16 -2.05
C LEU A 31 24.62 -7.33 -1.06
N LEU A 32 25.72 -7.54 -0.32
CA LEU A 32 25.85 -8.62 0.67
C LEU A 32 24.90 -8.47 1.87
N LEU A 33 24.57 -7.24 2.26
CA LEU A 33 23.56 -6.96 3.29
C LEU A 33 22.13 -7.32 2.85
N THR A 34 21.88 -7.43 1.55
CA THR A 34 20.54 -7.68 0.99
C THR A 34 19.86 -8.93 1.54
N PRO A 35 20.45 -10.14 1.41
CA PRO A 35 19.81 -11.36 1.91
C PRO A 35 19.60 -11.34 3.43
N ILE A 36 20.55 -10.76 4.18
CA ILE A 36 20.45 -10.62 5.64
C ILE A 36 19.26 -9.73 5.99
N ASN A 37 19.14 -8.56 5.35
CA ASN A 37 18.05 -7.63 5.59
C ASN A 37 16.69 -8.17 5.13
N VAL A 38 16.62 -8.90 4.02
CA VAL A 38 15.39 -9.58 3.58
C VAL A 38 14.93 -10.59 4.64
N TYR A 39 15.85 -11.41 5.15
CA TYR A 39 15.53 -12.37 6.21
C TYR A 39 15.10 -11.68 7.52
N LEU A 40 15.88 -10.70 7.99
CA LEU A 40 15.59 -9.99 9.23
C LEU A 40 14.26 -9.23 9.16
N THR A 41 13.94 -8.62 8.02
CA THR A 41 12.69 -7.85 7.87
C THR A 41 11.48 -8.77 7.81
N LEU A 42 11.51 -9.84 7.01
CA LEU A 42 10.40 -10.80 6.94
C LEU A 42 10.18 -11.56 8.26
N THR A 43 11.24 -11.84 9.02
CA THR A 43 11.06 -12.48 10.35
C THR A 43 10.44 -11.54 11.39
N ILE A 44 10.54 -10.21 11.24
CA ILE A 44 9.87 -9.27 12.16
C ILE A 44 8.36 -9.50 12.17
N GLY A 45 7.75 -9.64 10.99
CA GLY A 45 6.30 -9.84 10.88
C GLY A 45 5.87 -11.13 11.58
N VAL A 46 6.75 -12.13 11.57
CA VAL A 46 6.51 -13.45 12.16
C VAL A 46 6.72 -13.48 13.68
N GLU A 47 7.78 -12.85 14.18
CA GLU A 47 8.20 -12.99 15.57
C GLU A 47 7.63 -11.92 16.49
N TYR A 48 7.26 -10.76 15.94
CA TYR A 48 6.78 -9.60 16.70
C TYR A 48 5.30 -9.31 16.43
N CYS A 49 4.52 -10.34 16.10
CA CYS A 49 3.07 -10.22 16.02
C CYS A 49 2.48 -9.65 17.32
N PHE A 50 1.51 -8.77 17.18
CA PHE A 50 0.71 -8.26 18.29
C PHE A 50 -0.26 -9.32 18.79
N LEU A 51 -0.30 -9.50 20.11
CA LEU A 51 -1.22 -10.37 20.82
C LEU A 51 -2.39 -9.57 21.47
N PRO A 52 -3.54 -10.22 21.73
CA PRO A 52 -3.93 -11.56 21.27
C PRO A 52 -4.27 -11.57 19.77
N PHE A 53 -4.01 -12.68 19.08
CA PHE A 53 -4.24 -12.81 17.63
C PHE A 53 -5.70 -12.57 17.22
N THR A 54 -6.65 -12.91 18.09
CA THR A 54 -8.09 -12.75 17.84
C THR A 54 -8.58 -11.31 17.82
N ARG A 55 -7.75 -10.31 18.19
CA ARG A 55 -8.13 -8.88 18.24
C ARG A 55 -7.11 -7.96 17.56
N ARG A 56 -6.17 -8.53 16.80
CA ARG A 56 -5.00 -7.83 16.27
C ARG A 56 -4.76 -8.12 14.79
N GLY A 57 -5.71 -8.73 14.09
CA GLY A 57 -5.60 -9.13 12.69
C GLY A 57 -5.16 -7.98 11.80
N MET A 58 -5.86 -6.84 11.83
CA MET A 58 -5.51 -5.66 11.01
C MET A 58 -4.15 -5.04 11.36
N ARG A 59 -3.76 -5.02 12.63
CA ARG A 59 -2.43 -4.50 13.05
C ARG A 59 -1.30 -5.41 12.57
N ASN A 60 -1.50 -6.72 12.70
CA ASN A 60 -0.58 -7.72 12.20
C ASN A 60 -0.52 -7.73 10.66
N LEU A 61 -1.64 -7.56 9.97
CA LEU A 61 -1.67 -7.38 8.52
C LEU A 61 -0.82 -6.17 8.10
N GLY A 62 -0.99 -5.03 8.79
CA GLY A 62 -0.16 -3.85 8.57
C GLY A 62 1.33 -4.13 8.80
N LEU A 63 1.68 -4.83 9.88
CA LEU A 63 3.06 -5.25 10.16
C LEU A 63 3.62 -6.16 9.05
N GLY A 64 2.83 -7.12 8.56
CA GLY A 64 3.18 -7.98 7.43
C GLY A 64 3.45 -7.17 6.16
N ILE A 65 2.56 -6.25 5.80
CA ILE A 65 2.76 -5.38 4.63
C ILE A 65 4.05 -4.55 4.76
N TRP A 66 4.28 -3.93 5.92
CA TRP A 66 5.47 -3.10 6.15
C TRP A 66 6.78 -3.90 6.13
N THR A 67 6.79 -5.08 6.73
CA THR A 67 7.97 -5.95 6.75
C THR A 67 8.32 -6.48 5.37
N PHE A 68 7.32 -6.83 4.56
CA PHE A 68 7.52 -7.13 3.14
C PHE A 68 8.05 -5.92 2.36
N HIS A 69 7.49 -4.73 2.61
CA HIS A 69 7.95 -3.51 1.96
C HIS A 69 9.43 -3.24 2.28
N PHE A 70 9.86 -3.44 3.52
CA PHE A 70 11.26 -3.32 3.92
C PHE A 70 12.16 -4.38 3.27
N ALA A 71 11.69 -5.62 3.10
CA ALA A 71 12.39 -6.63 2.32
C ALA A 71 12.55 -6.21 0.85
N ALA A 72 11.50 -5.66 0.25
CA ALA A 72 11.55 -5.13 -1.11
C ALA A 72 12.50 -3.92 -1.22
N LYS A 73 12.57 -3.05 -0.19
CA LYS A 73 13.54 -1.95 -0.11
C LYS A 73 14.97 -2.44 0.00
N SER A 74 15.21 -3.49 0.78
CA SER A 74 16.51 -4.14 0.84
C SER A 74 16.98 -4.60 -0.54
N LEU A 75 16.12 -5.29 -1.29
CA LEU A 75 16.40 -5.73 -2.66
C LEU A 75 16.67 -4.54 -3.59
N GLU A 76 15.80 -3.53 -3.55
CA GLU A 76 15.93 -2.31 -4.34
C GLU A 76 17.28 -1.63 -4.09
N TRP A 77 17.63 -1.39 -2.83
CA TRP A 77 18.85 -0.69 -2.44
C TRP A 77 20.10 -1.52 -2.70
N GLY A 78 20.03 -2.84 -2.48
CA GLY A 78 21.10 -3.78 -2.78
C GLY A 78 21.53 -3.77 -4.25
N ILE A 79 20.55 -3.79 -5.15
CA ILE A 79 20.78 -4.00 -6.59
C ILE A 79 21.02 -2.68 -7.33
N THR A 80 20.52 -1.56 -6.81
CA THR A 80 20.72 -0.26 -7.46
C THR A 80 22.21 0.09 -7.57
N GLY A 81 22.65 0.58 -8.73
CA GLY A 81 24.04 0.94 -9.01
C GLY A 81 24.59 2.20 -8.31
N GLY A 82 23.73 3.01 -7.68
CA GLY A 82 24.10 4.28 -7.02
C GLY A 82 22.87 4.93 -6.37
N PHE A 83 22.98 6.20 -5.95
CA PHE A 83 21.75 6.93 -5.60
C PHE A 83 20.93 7.18 -6.86
N TRP A 84 19.61 7.08 -6.74
CA TRP A 84 18.74 7.54 -7.81
C TRP A 84 18.78 9.06 -7.78
N ASP A 85 19.29 9.72 -8.82
CA ASP A 85 19.06 11.15 -8.99
C ASP A 85 17.59 11.34 -9.39
N GLY A 86 16.67 11.16 -8.44
CA GLY A 86 15.31 11.56 -8.74
C GLY A 86 15.31 13.04 -8.94
N LYS A 87 14.61 13.45 -9.99
CA LYS A 87 14.11 14.80 -10.14
C LYS A 87 13.26 15.07 -8.90
N TYR A 88 13.85 15.61 -7.84
CA TYR A 88 13.14 16.52 -6.98
C TYR A 88 12.67 17.60 -7.94
N TRP A 89 11.38 17.63 -8.25
CA TRP A 89 10.83 18.76 -8.99
C TRP A 89 11.07 19.97 -8.09
N THR A 90 12.11 20.73 -8.39
CA THR A 90 12.47 21.94 -7.66
C THR A 90 11.28 22.88 -7.72
N VAL A 91 10.81 23.30 -6.55
CA VAL A 91 9.87 24.42 -6.42
C VAL A 91 10.52 25.59 -7.16
N PRO A 92 9.89 26.15 -8.23
CA PRO A 92 10.38 27.40 -8.78
C PRO A 92 10.19 28.43 -7.67
N ASN A 93 11.29 28.98 -7.14
CA ASN A 93 11.20 30.17 -6.31
C ASN A 93 10.54 31.25 -7.17
N SER A 94 9.36 31.70 -6.75
CA SER A 94 8.61 32.76 -7.39
C SER A 94 9.32 34.09 -7.14
N SER A 95 10.37 34.35 -7.90
CA SER A 95 10.93 35.68 -8.16
C SER A 95 12.08 35.53 -9.17
N SER A 96 11.78 35.89 -10.43
CA SER A 96 12.69 36.50 -11.39
C SER A 96 14.19 36.23 -11.25
N SER A 97 14.73 35.39 -12.13
CA SER A 97 15.75 35.76 -13.11
C SER A 97 16.44 34.49 -13.62
N SER A 98 16.73 34.51 -14.91
CA SER A 98 17.58 33.57 -15.62
C SER A 98 18.88 33.31 -14.88
N GLN A 99 18.92 32.21 -14.13
CA GLN A 99 20.14 31.51 -13.78
C GLN A 99 19.91 30.04 -14.06
N THR A 100 20.87 29.43 -14.75
CA THR A 100 21.05 28.00 -14.92
C THR A 100 21.01 27.34 -13.54
N GLY A 101 19.82 26.93 -13.13
CA GLY A 101 19.52 26.43 -11.80
C GLY A 101 20.22 25.10 -11.56
N SER A 102 21.39 25.17 -10.92
CA SER A 102 21.96 24.05 -10.19
C SER A 102 20.91 23.54 -9.19
N VAL A 103 20.81 22.22 -9.11
CA VAL A 103 20.01 21.50 -8.10
C VAL A 103 20.24 22.19 -6.75
N PRO A 104 19.20 22.60 -6.00
CA PRO A 104 19.40 23.15 -4.67
C PRO A 104 20.13 22.07 -3.88
N SER A 105 21.37 22.36 -3.54
CA SER A 105 22.23 21.47 -2.80
C SER A 105 21.65 21.33 -1.39
N LEU A 106 20.80 20.32 -1.20
CA LEU A 106 20.66 19.66 0.10
C LEU A 106 22.04 19.18 0.61
N LEU A 107 23.02 19.12 -0.28
CA LEU A 107 24.45 19.06 -0.03
C LEU A 107 25.01 20.44 0.39
N THR A 108 24.49 21.04 1.45
CA THR A 108 25.40 21.88 2.25
C THR A 108 26.41 20.92 2.85
N LYS A 109 27.72 21.19 2.72
CA LYS A 109 28.81 20.42 3.33
C LYS A 109 28.73 20.51 4.87
N GLU A 110 27.63 20.09 5.48
CA GLU A 110 27.49 19.96 6.93
C GLU A 110 28.12 18.63 7.36
N ASN A 111 29.24 18.73 8.09
CA ASN A 111 29.97 17.71 8.83
C ASN A 111 29.54 16.24 8.63
N HIS A 112 30.30 15.61 7.70
CA HIS A 112 30.61 14.22 7.31
C HIS A 112 29.72 13.01 7.69
N TRP A 113 28.95 13.02 8.79
CA TRP A 113 28.09 11.87 9.18
C TRP A 113 26.68 12.28 9.60
N SER A 114 26.53 13.48 10.16
CA SER A 114 25.21 14.03 10.50
C SER A 114 24.34 14.22 9.25
N GLY A 115 24.94 14.70 8.15
CA GLY A 115 24.28 14.82 6.84
C GLY A 115 23.85 13.47 6.28
N VAL A 116 24.71 12.46 6.37
CA VAL A 116 24.39 11.08 5.94
C VAL A 116 23.20 10.56 6.74
N ALA A 117 23.22 10.66 8.07
CA ALA A 117 22.13 10.20 8.91
C ALA A 117 20.80 10.91 8.62
N LYS A 118 20.82 12.23 8.39
CA LYS A 118 19.63 13.02 7.99
C LYS A 118 19.07 12.53 6.64
N TRP A 119 19.93 12.39 5.64
CA TRP A 119 19.55 11.91 4.30
C TRP A 119 19.00 10.48 4.34
N THR A 120 19.69 9.58 5.04
CA THR A 120 19.28 8.19 5.21
C THR A 120 17.93 8.08 5.89
N THR A 121 17.71 8.84 6.97
CA THR A 121 16.44 8.86 7.69
C THR A 121 15.31 9.35 6.81
N ALA A 122 15.52 10.43 6.05
CA ALA A 122 14.54 10.93 5.09
C ALA A 122 14.22 9.88 4.01
N GLN A 123 15.23 9.16 3.50
CA GLN A 123 15.03 8.13 2.50
C GLN A 123 14.31 6.89 3.05
N PHE A 124 14.67 6.47 4.25
CA PHE A 124 14.13 5.30 4.91
C PHE A 124 12.64 5.47 5.24
N PHE A 125 12.24 6.64 5.73
CA PHE A 125 10.85 6.93 6.09
C PHE A 125 10.01 7.47 4.92
N SER A 126 10.59 7.59 3.73
CA SER A 126 9.82 8.01 2.57
C SER A 126 8.94 6.88 2.07
N LEU A 127 7.67 6.93 2.48
CA LEU A 127 6.63 5.94 2.16
C LEU A 127 6.56 5.63 0.65
N ARG A 128 6.70 6.66 -0.18
CA ARG A 128 6.73 6.60 -1.65
C ARG A 128 8.06 6.21 -2.32
N GLY A 129 9.14 6.30 -1.53
CA GLY A 129 10.52 6.61 -1.94
C GLY A 129 10.77 8.12 -2.10
N LEU A 130 11.92 8.68 -1.65
CA LEU A 130 12.30 10.03 -2.10
C LEU A 130 12.52 9.99 -3.62
N GLN A 131 12.59 11.16 -4.28
CA GLN A 131 13.08 11.19 -5.66
C GLN A 131 12.14 10.53 -6.69
N TYR A 132 10.83 10.82 -6.57
CA TYR A 132 9.76 10.27 -7.40
C TYR A 132 9.85 10.65 -8.89
N GLY A 133 10.56 9.84 -9.68
CA GLY A 133 10.43 9.84 -11.14
C GLY A 133 9.10 9.24 -11.66
N TRP A 134 8.27 8.70 -10.75
CA TRP A 134 7.16 7.79 -11.08
C TRP A 134 5.77 8.33 -10.70
N GLY A 135 5.72 9.45 -9.96
CA GLY A 135 4.48 10.18 -9.71
C GLY A 135 4.04 10.97 -10.95
N PRO A 136 2.79 11.46 -11.01
CA PRO A 136 2.39 12.38 -12.07
C PRO A 136 3.40 13.53 -12.14
N ARG A 137 3.91 13.83 -13.34
CA ARG A 137 4.83 14.95 -13.62
C ARG A 137 4.10 16.28 -13.45
N LYS A 138 3.71 16.57 -12.20
CA LYS A 138 2.98 17.77 -11.79
C LYS A 138 3.75 18.37 -10.62
N ILE A 139 3.85 19.69 -10.63
CA ILE A 139 4.34 20.45 -9.48
C ILE A 139 3.43 20.06 -8.31
N LEU A 140 4.02 19.51 -7.25
CA LEU A 140 3.28 19.15 -6.06
C LEU A 140 2.84 20.46 -5.39
N GLN A 141 1.55 20.69 -5.36
CA GLN A 141 0.98 21.78 -4.59
C GLN A 141 0.73 21.27 -3.17
N ARG A 142 1.04 22.13 -2.19
CA ARG A 142 0.70 21.86 -0.79
C ARG A 142 -0.82 21.65 -0.70
N PRO A 143 -1.30 20.47 -0.33
CA PRO A 143 -2.73 20.24 -0.15
C PRO A 143 -3.26 21.18 0.92
N SER A 144 -4.49 21.66 0.76
CA SER A 144 -5.17 22.36 1.85
C SER A 144 -5.63 21.34 2.90
N ILE A 145 -5.57 21.74 4.19
CA ILE A 145 -6.01 20.89 5.30
C ILE A 145 -7.52 20.65 5.29
N GLN A 146 -8.32 21.60 4.80
CA GLN A 146 -9.78 21.50 4.84
C GLN A 146 -10.33 20.36 3.94
N PRO A 147 -9.93 20.23 2.66
CA PRO A 147 -10.27 19.06 1.85
C PRO A 147 -9.81 17.73 2.45
N LEU A 148 -8.65 17.73 3.13
CA LEU A 148 -8.13 16.54 3.79
C LEU A 148 -9.00 16.10 4.96
N ILE A 149 -9.40 17.05 5.84
CA ILE A 149 -10.33 16.79 6.94
C ILE A 149 -11.68 16.30 6.39
N ARG A 150 -12.22 16.96 5.35
CA ARG A 150 -13.46 16.52 4.70
C ARG A 150 -13.35 15.09 4.17
N ARG A 151 -12.25 14.75 3.50
CA ARG A 151 -11.98 13.39 3.02
C ARG A 151 -11.95 12.39 4.16
N LEU A 152 -11.24 12.71 5.24
CA LEU A 152 -11.11 11.85 6.42
C LEU A 152 -12.49 11.43 6.95
N PHE A 153 -13.40 12.38 7.16
CA PHE A 153 -14.75 12.07 7.64
C PHE A 153 -15.59 11.31 6.61
N LEU A 154 -15.59 11.73 5.34
CA LEU A 154 -16.38 11.05 4.30
C LEU A 154 -15.94 9.59 4.11
N VAL A 155 -14.64 9.35 4.07
CA VAL A 155 -14.09 8.01 3.88
C VAL A 155 -14.27 7.16 5.14
N ASN A 156 -14.24 7.77 6.34
CA ASN A 156 -14.58 7.08 7.58
C ASN A 156 -16.04 6.61 7.61
N LEU A 157 -17.00 7.39 7.10
CA LEU A 157 -18.40 6.94 6.99
C LEU A 157 -18.53 5.75 6.04
N ILE A 158 -17.81 5.76 4.92
CA ILE A 158 -17.75 4.62 4.00
C ILE A 158 -17.15 3.40 4.71
N GLN A 159 -16.09 3.59 5.49
CA GLN A 159 -15.47 2.53 6.29
C GLN A 159 -16.48 1.93 7.28
N ALA A 160 -17.16 2.77 8.05
CA ALA A 160 -18.13 2.36 9.06
C ALA A 160 -19.30 1.57 8.44
N ALA A 161 -19.84 2.02 7.30
CA ALA A 161 -20.90 1.30 6.60
C ALA A 161 -20.40 -0.06 6.06
N SER A 162 -19.21 -0.07 5.45
CA SER A 162 -18.61 -1.28 4.88
C SER A 162 -18.32 -2.31 5.97
N ILE A 163 -17.78 -1.88 7.10
CA ILE A 163 -17.41 -2.77 8.19
C ILE A 163 -18.61 -3.24 8.99
N ALA A 164 -19.67 -2.45 9.10
CA ALA A 164 -20.92 -2.89 9.72
C ALA A 164 -21.47 -4.14 9.02
N PHE A 165 -21.53 -4.14 7.68
CA PHE A 165 -22.00 -5.31 6.94
C PHE A 165 -21.10 -6.53 7.14
N LEU A 166 -19.77 -6.34 7.12
CA LEU A 166 -18.81 -7.42 7.32
C LEU A 166 -18.89 -8.02 8.74
N VAL A 167 -19.09 -7.18 9.75
CA VAL A 167 -19.29 -7.61 11.15
C VAL A 167 -20.59 -8.38 11.30
N ILE A 168 -21.69 -7.92 10.70
CA ILE A 168 -22.95 -8.67 10.70
C ILE A 168 -22.78 -10.02 9.98
N ALA A 169 -22.07 -10.06 8.84
CA ALA A 169 -21.77 -11.30 8.13
C ALA A 169 -20.92 -12.27 8.97
N ARG A 170 -19.95 -11.77 9.74
CA ARG A 170 -19.20 -12.56 10.71
C ARG A 170 -20.12 -13.12 11.81
N ASP A 171 -20.90 -12.25 12.45
CA ASP A 171 -21.73 -12.62 13.61
C ASP A 171 -22.86 -13.60 13.23
N GLN A 172 -23.41 -13.46 12.02
CA GLN A 172 -24.42 -14.37 11.48
C GLN A 172 -23.82 -15.61 10.79
N GLY A 173 -22.48 -15.68 10.65
CA GLY A 173 -21.77 -16.81 10.05
C GLY A 173 -21.76 -16.86 8.52
N SER A 174 -22.55 -16.05 7.82
CA SER A 174 -22.44 -15.89 6.36
C SER A 174 -23.05 -14.57 5.86
N PRO A 175 -22.63 -14.06 4.68
CA PRO A 175 -23.27 -12.91 4.04
C PRO A 175 -24.77 -13.09 3.80
N THR A 176 -25.19 -14.29 3.44
CA THR A 176 -26.61 -14.60 3.14
C THR A 176 -27.47 -14.51 4.40
N LEU A 177 -26.97 -15.01 5.53
CA LEU A 177 -27.64 -14.88 6.82
C LEU A 177 -27.61 -13.43 7.32
N ALA A 178 -26.57 -12.65 7.02
CA ALA A 178 -26.56 -11.22 7.30
C ALA A 178 -27.67 -10.46 6.56
N LEU A 179 -27.89 -10.72 5.27
CA LEU A 179 -29.02 -10.11 4.56
C LEU A 179 -30.36 -10.55 5.14
N ALA A 180 -30.50 -11.81 5.54
CA ALA A 180 -31.72 -12.29 6.19
C ALA A 180 -31.96 -11.56 7.54
N ALA A 181 -30.91 -11.37 8.35
CA ALA A 181 -30.98 -10.61 9.61
C ALA A 181 -31.33 -9.12 9.40
N LEU A 182 -30.95 -8.56 8.24
CA LEU A 182 -31.33 -7.21 7.82
C LEU A 182 -32.74 -7.13 7.21
N GLY A 183 -33.51 -8.22 7.22
CA GLY A 183 -34.89 -8.27 6.74
C GLY A 183 -35.05 -8.45 5.23
N VAL A 184 -33.98 -8.78 4.49
CA VAL A 184 -34.09 -9.06 3.06
C VAL A 184 -34.79 -10.42 2.85
N PRO A 185 -35.92 -10.47 2.12
CA PRO A 185 -36.68 -11.70 1.94
C PRO A 185 -35.87 -12.75 1.17
N ASN A 186 -36.27 -14.02 1.29
CA ASN A 186 -35.64 -15.08 0.53
C ASN A 186 -36.07 -15.03 -0.94
N PHE A 187 -35.11 -15.03 -1.86
CA PHE A 187 -35.33 -15.13 -3.30
C PHE A 187 -34.13 -15.82 -3.96
N TRP A 188 -34.29 -16.29 -5.20
CA TRP A 188 -33.32 -17.16 -5.90
C TRP A 188 -31.91 -16.56 -6.00
N ALA A 189 -31.78 -15.23 -6.12
CA ALA A 189 -30.50 -14.53 -6.24
C ALA A 189 -29.99 -13.93 -4.92
N ARG A 190 -30.62 -14.22 -3.77
CA ARG A 190 -30.22 -13.65 -2.47
C ARG A 190 -28.76 -13.95 -2.15
N ASN A 191 -28.30 -15.17 -2.42
CA ASN A 191 -26.91 -15.57 -2.18
C ASN A 191 -25.92 -14.78 -3.04
N ILE A 192 -26.22 -14.61 -4.34
CA ILE A 192 -25.39 -13.84 -5.26
C ILE A 192 -25.30 -12.37 -4.81
N LEU A 193 -26.45 -11.79 -4.43
CA LEU A 193 -26.51 -10.42 -3.91
C LEU A 193 -25.70 -10.28 -2.61
N ALA A 194 -25.85 -11.22 -1.68
CA ALA A 194 -25.14 -11.22 -0.40
C ALA A 194 -23.62 -11.29 -0.59
N GLU A 195 -23.14 -12.22 -1.41
CA GLU A 195 -21.71 -12.37 -1.74
C GLU A 195 -21.16 -11.13 -2.46
N GLY A 196 -21.95 -10.54 -3.36
CA GLY A 196 -21.60 -9.30 -4.04
C GLY A 196 -21.45 -8.13 -3.08
N ILE A 197 -22.42 -7.94 -2.16
CA ILE A 197 -22.38 -6.90 -1.13
C ILE A 197 -21.22 -7.13 -0.16
N ALA A 198 -20.98 -8.37 0.26
CA ALA A 198 -19.85 -8.70 1.13
C ALA A 198 -18.51 -8.38 0.47
N THR A 199 -18.35 -8.73 -0.80
CA THR A 199 -17.10 -8.49 -1.55
C THR A 199 -16.89 -7.02 -1.86
N LEU A 200 -17.95 -6.29 -2.20
CA LEU A 200 -17.90 -4.83 -2.33
C LEU A 200 -17.55 -4.16 -1.00
N SER A 201 -18.19 -4.56 0.09
CA SER A 201 -17.93 -4.06 1.44
C SER A 201 -16.49 -4.34 1.86
N PHE A 202 -15.95 -5.52 1.56
CA PHE A 202 -14.55 -5.86 1.81
C PHE A 202 -13.59 -4.95 1.03
N GLY A 203 -13.82 -4.75 -0.27
CA GLY A 203 -13.00 -3.86 -1.08
C GLY A 203 -13.03 -2.40 -0.59
N LEU A 204 -14.22 -1.91 -0.23
CA LEU A 204 -14.41 -0.57 0.34
C LEU A 204 -13.79 -0.45 1.73
N PHE A 205 -13.87 -1.48 2.57
CA PHE A 205 -13.21 -1.54 3.88
C PHE A 205 -11.69 -1.43 3.74
N LEU A 206 -11.06 -2.23 2.87
CA LEU A 206 -9.61 -2.18 2.65
C LEU A 206 -9.16 -0.79 2.18
N LEU A 207 -9.89 -0.23 1.20
CA LEU A 207 -9.62 1.09 0.67
C LEU A 207 -9.73 2.17 1.73
N SER A 208 -10.88 2.21 2.40
CA SER A 208 -11.19 3.27 3.37
C SER A 208 -10.30 3.17 4.60
N SER A 209 -9.95 1.97 5.06
CA SER A 209 -9.04 1.78 6.19
C SER A 209 -7.66 2.35 5.94
N LEU A 210 -7.08 2.08 4.76
CA LEU A 210 -5.77 2.61 4.39
C LEU A 210 -5.82 4.13 4.21
N ASP A 211 -6.87 4.64 3.56
CA ASP A 211 -7.04 6.06 3.26
C ASP A 211 -7.31 6.90 4.51
N VAL A 212 -8.12 6.41 5.47
CA VAL A 212 -8.32 7.02 6.79
C VAL A 212 -7.01 7.09 7.54
N THR A 213 -6.27 5.97 7.61
CA THR A 213 -4.97 5.92 8.31
C THR A 213 -3.99 6.93 7.74
N ILE A 214 -3.84 6.98 6.42
CA ILE A 214 -2.94 7.93 5.76
C ILE A 214 -3.43 9.37 5.90
N SER A 215 -4.74 9.61 5.85
CA SER A 215 -5.32 10.94 6.05
C SER A 215 -5.07 11.46 7.47
N ILE A 216 -5.16 10.61 8.49
CA ILE A 216 -4.77 10.95 9.88
C ILE A 216 -3.30 11.36 9.93
N LEU A 217 -2.40 10.56 9.33
CA LEU A 217 -0.97 10.90 9.28
C LEU A 217 -0.71 12.24 8.59
N PHE A 218 -1.44 12.53 7.51
CA PHE A 218 -1.33 13.82 6.83
C PHE A 218 -1.86 14.98 7.67
N VAL A 219 -2.97 14.79 8.40
CA VAL A 219 -3.46 15.80 9.35
C VAL A 219 -2.42 16.06 10.43
N ILE A 220 -1.74 15.02 10.93
CA ILE A 220 -0.63 15.16 11.89
C ILE A 220 0.53 15.96 11.27
N CYS A 221 0.94 15.68 10.03
CA CYS A 221 1.97 16.45 9.33
C CYS A 221 1.60 17.94 9.23
N HIS A 222 0.35 18.23 8.89
CA HIS A 222 -0.17 19.60 8.88
C HIS A 222 -0.17 20.25 10.28
N ALA A 223 -0.56 19.50 11.31
CA ALA A 223 -0.58 19.97 12.70
C ALA A 223 0.83 20.30 13.20
N ILE A 224 1.83 19.44 12.92
CA ILE A 224 3.25 19.68 13.24
C ILE A 224 3.71 21.00 12.63
N HIS A 225 3.42 21.22 11.35
CA HIS A 225 3.76 22.48 10.66
C HIS A 225 2.99 23.70 11.18
N GLY A 226 1.76 23.50 11.69
CA GLY A 226 1.00 24.55 12.36
C GLY A 226 1.63 24.95 13.70
N VAL A 227 1.97 23.95 14.52
CA VAL A 227 2.61 24.12 15.83
C VAL A 227 4.02 24.69 15.71
N ALA A 228 4.74 24.40 14.62
CA ALA A 228 6.04 24.98 14.32
C ALA A 228 6.06 26.51 14.23
N LYS A 229 4.89 27.15 14.06
CA LYS A 229 4.75 28.62 14.13
C LYS A 229 4.80 29.16 15.55
N LEU A 230 4.51 28.30 16.54
CA LEU A 230 4.43 28.65 17.96
C LEU A 230 5.67 28.19 18.74
N VAL A 231 6.27 27.07 18.34
CA VAL A 231 7.43 26.47 19.02
C VAL A 231 8.51 26.11 18.02
N ASN A 232 9.77 26.13 18.47
CA ASN A 232 10.91 25.78 17.62
C ASN A 232 10.98 24.26 17.39
N ILE A 233 10.43 23.79 16.26
CA ILE A 233 10.54 22.39 15.85
C ILE A 233 11.80 22.20 14.99
N PRO A 234 12.65 21.21 15.28
CA PRO A 234 13.83 20.91 14.47
C PRO A 234 13.51 20.76 12.98
N ARG A 235 14.30 21.42 12.11
CA ARG A 235 14.07 21.46 10.66
C ARG A 235 13.98 20.08 10.00
N TRP A 236 14.70 19.10 10.51
CA TRP A 236 14.65 17.73 9.99
C TRP A 236 13.27 17.08 10.22
N ILE A 237 12.59 17.36 11.33
CA ILE A 237 11.22 16.89 11.59
C ILE A 237 10.27 17.57 10.60
N LEU A 238 10.41 18.88 10.41
CA LEU A 238 9.59 19.64 9.46
C LEU A 238 9.75 19.12 8.03
N ASN A 239 10.96 18.73 7.63
CA ASN A 239 11.22 18.17 6.30
C ASN A 239 10.59 16.78 6.12
N VAL A 240 10.66 15.91 7.14
CA VAL A 240 10.06 14.57 7.10
C VAL A 240 8.53 14.66 7.08
N CYS A 241 7.97 15.62 7.80
CA CYS A 241 6.53 15.86 7.90
C CYS A 241 6.02 16.94 6.93
N ASP A 242 6.73 17.24 5.84
CA ASP A 242 6.33 18.32 4.93
C ASP A 242 4.97 18.01 4.26
N PRO A 243 3.94 18.85 4.48
CA PRO A 243 2.62 18.66 3.89
C PRO A 243 2.60 18.62 2.36
N ILE A 244 3.64 19.12 1.67
CA ILE A 244 3.72 19.01 0.20
C ILE A 244 3.67 17.55 -0.28
N TYR A 245 4.16 16.61 0.54
CA TYR A 245 4.17 15.18 0.24
C TYR A 245 2.89 14.46 0.67
N CYS A 246 1.95 15.14 1.33
CA CYS A 246 0.69 14.61 1.82
C CYS A 246 -0.39 14.48 0.72
N GLN A 247 0.00 13.97 -0.44
CA GLN A 247 -0.90 13.81 -1.59
C GLN A 247 -1.80 12.60 -1.39
N PRO A 248 -3.07 12.62 -1.85
CA PRO A 248 -3.95 11.44 -1.81
C PRO A 248 -3.27 10.19 -2.39
N ILE A 249 -3.47 9.04 -1.74
CA ILE A 249 -2.92 7.75 -2.22
C ILE A 249 -3.81 7.07 -3.26
N TYR A 250 -5.10 7.42 -3.30
CA TYR A 250 -6.09 6.89 -4.22
C TYR A 250 -6.58 7.96 -5.21
N GLY A 251 -6.87 7.53 -6.43
CA GLY A 251 -7.68 8.29 -7.39
C GLY A 251 -9.18 8.04 -7.23
N SER A 252 -9.97 8.59 -8.15
CA SER A 252 -11.43 8.37 -8.21
C SER A 252 -11.78 6.99 -8.77
N LEU A 253 -11.59 5.95 -7.96
CA LEU A 253 -11.74 4.54 -8.39
C LEU A 253 -13.09 4.20 -8.99
N HIS A 254 -14.18 4.75 -8.45
CA HIS A 254 -15.55 4.53 -8.91
C HIS A 254 -15.79 5.03 -10.35
N THR A 255 -14.88 5.84 -10.90
CA THR A 255 -14.96 6.33 -12.28
C THR A 255 -14.11 5.52 -13.27
N ALA A 256 -13.34 4.53 -12.78
CA ALA A 256 -12.42 3.75 -13.58
C ALA A 256 -13.14 3.01 -14.71
N THR A 257 -12.64 3.16 -15.94
CA THR A 257 -13.14 2.46 -17.14
C THR A 257 -12.18 1.37 -17.64
N SER A 258 -11.05 1.18 -16.95
CA SER A 258 -9.98 0.24 -17.30
C SER A 258 -9.32 -0.26 -16.02
N LEU A 259 -9.05 -1.57 -15.93
CA LEU A 259 -8.26 -2.20 -14.86
C LEU A 259 -6.81 -1.72 -14.92
N SER A 260 -6.26 -1.48 -16.10
CA SER A 260 -4.92 -0.89 -16.27
C SER A 260 -4.84 0.49 -15.62
N TRP A 261 -5.85 1.33 -15.80
CA TRP A 261 -5.94 2.60 -15.08
C TRP A 261 -6.20 2.39 -13.58
N PHE A 262 -7.12 1.48 -13.23
CA PHE A 262 -7.48 1.17 -11.84
C PHE A 262 -6.23 0.79 -11.04
N TRP A 263 -5.50 -0.25 -11.42
CA TRP A 263 -4.30 -0.70 -10.72
C TRP A 263 -3.09 0.20 -10.96
N GLY A 264 -2.94 0.69 -12.18
CA GLY A 264 -1.77 1.44 -12.60
C GLY A 264 -1.78 2.91 -12.19
N LYS A 265 -2.91 3.50 -11.77
CA LYS A 265 -2.99 4.93 -11.41
C LYS A 265 -3.98 5.23 -10.28
N GLY A 266 -5.07 4.47 -10.20
CA GLY A 266 -6.16 4.73 -9.26
C GLY A 266 -5.95 4.13 -7.86
N TRP A 267 -5.61 2.83 -7.80
CA TRP A 267 -5.45 2.05 -6.58
C TRP A 267 -4.12 2.37 -5.92
N HIS A 268 -4.06 2.34 -4.59
CA HIS A 268 -2.98 2.95 -3.79
C HIS A 268 -1.59 2.92 -4.45
N GLN A 269 -0.93 4.08 -4.56
CA GLN A 269 0.38 4.16 -5.25
C GLN A 269 1.58 3.90 -4.30
N LEU A 270 1.32 3.42 -3.09
CA LEU A 270 2.32 3.24 -2.02
C LEU A 270 3.39 2.20 -2.39
N PHE A 271 2.97 0.99 -2.81
CA PHE A 271 3.88 -0.14 -3.05
C PHE A 271 4.30 -0.29 -4.51
N ARG A 272 3.89 0.63 -5.39
CA ARG A 272 4.15 0.53 -6.83
C ARG A 272 5.62 0.34 -7.14
N ARG A 273 6.50 1.11 -6.49
CA ARG A 273 7.95 1.02 -6.71
C ARG A 273 8.47 -0.37 -6.33
N SER A 274 8.04 -0.91 -5.19
CA SER A 274 8.41 -2.26 -4.77
C SER A 274 8.03 -3.30 -5.81
N PHE A 275 6.81 -3.23 -6.36
CA PHE A 275 6.33 -4.17 -7.38
C PHE A 275 7.06 -4.02 -8.73
N LEU A 276 7.37 -2.80 -9.14
CA LEU A 276 8.14 -2.55 -10.35
C LEU A 276 9.58 -3.06 -10.23
N MET A 277 10.25 -2.74 -9.12
CA MET A 277 11.66 -3.06 -8.91
C MET A 277 11.89 -4.54 -8.65
N CYS A 278 11.02 -5.18 -7.87
CA CYS A 278 11.17 -6.59 -7.50
C CYS A 278 10.48 -7.55 -8.48
N GLY A 279 9.51 -7.07 -9.27
CA GLY A 279 8.68 -7.90 -10.13
C GLY A 279 8.80 -7.52 -11.60
N ALA A 280 8.37 -6.30 -11.96
CA ALA A 280 8.27 -5.89 -13.35
C ALA A 280 9.61 -5.90 -14.08
N PHE A 281 10.61 -5.18 -13.56
CA PHE A 281 11.90 -5.04 -14.23
C PHE A 281 12.67 -6.35 -14.34
N PRO A 282 12.73 -7.22 -13.30
CA PRO A 282 13.34 -8.53 -13.43
C PRO A 282 12.62 -9.40 -14.47
N ALA A 283 11.28 -9.47 -14.44
CA ALA A 283 10.53 -10.30 -15.37
C ALA A 283 10.65 -9.81 -16.83
N SER A 284 10.58 -8.49 -17.07
CA SER A 284 10.82 -7.91 -18.39
C SER A 284 12.25 -8.14 -18.88
N THR A 285 13.24 -8.04 -18.00
CA THR A 285 14.65 -8.29 -18.32
C THR A 285 14.88 -9.75 -18.71
N LEU A 286 14.33 -10.70 -17.94
CA LEU A 286 14.40 -12.12 -18.28
C LEU A 286 13.75 -12.41 -19.64
N ALA A 287 12.55 -11.87 -19.89
CA ALA A 287 11.90 -12.00 -21.18
C ALA A 287 12.77 -11.47 -22.33
N LYS A 288 13.47 -10.36 -22.14
CA LYS A 288 14.43 -9.82 -23.12
C LYS A 288 15.62 -10.76 -23.33
N ILE A 289 16.21 -11.30 -22.27
CA ILE A 289 17.36 -12.23 -22.33
C ILE A 289 17.00 -13.49 -23.13
N PHE A 290 15.78 -14.00 -22.97
CA PHE A 290 15.27 -15.14 -23.74
C PHE A 290 14.76 -14.77 -25.15
N GLY A 291 15.10 -13.60 -25.68
CA GLY A 291 14.76 -13.20 -27.05
C GLY A 291 13.32 -12.70 -27.24
N GLY A 292 12.57 -12.48 -26.16
CA GLY A 292 11.20 -11.97 -26.21
C GLY A 292 11.13 -10.53 -26.74
N GLY A 293 10.22 -10.30 -27.69
CA GLY A 293 9.94 -8.94 -28.21
C GLY A 293 9.32 -8.01 -27.18
N LEU A 294 9.14 -6.73 -27.54
CA LEU A 294 8.65 -5.68 -26.63
C LEU A 294 7.28 -6.01 -26.01
N ALA A 295 6.38 -6.64 -26.76
CA ALA A 295 5.07 -7.05 -26.25
C ALA A 295 5.19 -8.09 -25.13
N ILE A 296 6.01 -9.13 -25.34
CA ILE A 296 6.26 -10.18 -24.36
C ILE A 296 6.92 -9.58 -23.11
N GLN A 297 7.90 -8.70 -23.26
CA GLN A 297 8.54 -8.02 -22.13
C GLN A 297 7.53 -7.22 -21.28
N LYS A 298 6.58 -6.52 -21.92
CA LYS A 298 5.52 -5.78 -21.24
C LYS A 298 4.56 -6.72 -20.49
N ILE A 299 4.16 -7.82 -21.11
CA ILE A 299 3.31 -8.84 -20.49
C ILE A 299 4.01 -9.46 -19.28
N CYS A 300 5.25 -9.93 -19.45
CA CYS A 300 6.05 -10.48 -18.35
C CYS A 300 6.24 -9.46 -17.22
N GLY A 301 6.50 -8.19 -17.53
CA GLY A 301 6.60 -7.14 -16.53
C GLY A 301 5.29 -6.88 -15.77
N LEU A 302 4.16 -6.94 -16.47
CA LEU A 302 2.83 -6.83 -15.88
C LEU A 302 2.58 -8.00 -14.90
N PHE A 303 2.78 -9.25 -15.35
CA PHE A 303 2.65 -10.43 -14.51
C PHE A 303 3.64 -10.42 -13.33
N GLY A 304 4.90 -10.03 -13.56
CA GLY A 304 5.91 -9.91 -12.51
C GLY A 304 5.51 -8.92 -11.40
N SER A 305 4.92 -7.77 -11.78
CA SER A 305 4.40 -6.79 -10.81
C SER A 305 3.31 -7.41 -9.92
N PHE A 306 2.34 -8.06 -10.55
CA PHE A 306 1.22 -8.66 -9.84
C PHE A 306 1.62 -9.88 -9.03
N PHE A 307 2.59 -10.67 -9.50
CA PHE A 307 3.17 -11.79 -8.76
C PHE A 307 3.78 -11.34 -7.42
N VAL A 308 4.59 -10.28 -7.41
CA VAL A 308 5.15 -9.73 -6.17
C VAL A 308 4.06 -9.15 -5.27
N SER A 309 3.05 -8.51 -5.84
CA SER A 309 1.86 -8.07 -5.07
C SER A 309 1.13 -9.26 -4.45
N ALA A 310 0.97 -10.36 -5.17
CA ALA A 310 0.36 -11.59 -4.72
C ALA A 310 1.13 -12.20 -3.53
N LEU A 311 2.46 -12.31 -3.66
CA LEU A 311 3.35 -12.78 -2.58
C LEU A 311 3.25 -11.91 -1.33
N MET A 312 3.24 -10.58 -1.50
CA MET A 312 3.09 -9.66 -0.38
C MET A 312 1.80 -9.93 0.40
N HIS A 313 0.69 -10.14 -0.30
CA HIS A 313 -0.60 -10.37 0.34
C HIS A 313 -0.65 -11.73 1.05
N GLU A 314 -0.20 -12.82 0.42
CA GLU A 314 -0.13 -14.13 1.10
C GLU A 314 0.78 -14.10 2.33
N TYR A 315 1.93 -13.44 2.24
CA TYR A 315 2.79 -13.24 3.40
C TYR A 315 2.11 -12.39 4.48
N ALA A 316 1.46 -11.29 4.12
CA ALA A 316 0.82 -10.40 5.08
C ALA A 316 -0.35 -11.07 5.80
N ILE A 317 -1.19 -11.86 5.11
CA ILE A 317 -2.26 -12.62 5.76
C ILE A 317 -1.70 -13.73 6.63
N HIS A 318 -0.58 -14.35 6.23
CA HIS A 318 0.16 -15.30 7.06
C HIS A 318 0.63 -14.69 8.39
N VAL A 319 1.05 -13.42 8.37
CA VAL A 319 1.37 -12.67 9.59
C VAL A 319 0.11 -12.32 10.39
N ALA A 320 -0.96 -11.90 9.71
CA ALA A 320 -2.19 -11.41 10.35
C ALA A 320 -2.95 -12.46 11.14
N ALA A 321 -3.09 -13.66 10.57
CA ALA A 321 -4.19 -14.56 10.85
C ALA A 321 -3.74 -15.95 11.34
N ARG A 322 -2.59 -16.03 12.00
CA ARG A 322 -2.10 -17.33 12.49
C ARG A 322 -3.12 -17.95 13.41
N LYS A 323 -3.53 -19.18 13.08
CA LYS A 323 -4.19 -20.03 14.09
C LYS A 323 -3.26 -20.07 15.31
N PRO A 324 -3.79 -20.03 16.54
CA PRO A 324 -2.96 -20.18 17.73
C PRO A 324 -2.15 -21.46 17.58
N HIS A 325 -0.85 -21.31 17.33
CA HIS A 325 0.06 -22.40 17.07
C HIS A 325 1.36 -22.10 17.82
N PRO A 326 1.98 -23.07 18.52
CA PRO A 326 3.20 -22.86 19.30
C PRO A 326 4.41 -22.43 18.48
N HIS A 327 4.38 -22.66 17.16
CA HIS A 327 5.45 -22.26 16.24
C HIS A 327 4.98 -21.23 15.20
N PRO A 328 5.61 -20.05 15.14
CA PRO A 328 5.23 -18.97 14.22
C PRO A 328 5.62 -19.24 12.75
N HIS A 329 6.35 -20.31 12.43
CA HIS A 329 6.89 -20.55 11.09
C HIS A 329 6.07 -21.50 10.20
N ILE A 330 4.87 -21.92 10.61
CA ILE A 330 4.05 -22.85 9.82
C ILE A 330 3.11 -22.08 8.88
N TYR A 331 3.36 -22.20 7.58
CA TYR A 331 2.49 -21.63 6.53
C TYR A 331 1.09 -22.25 6.54
N PHE A 332 0.09 -21.49 6.08
CA PHE A 332 -1.26 -22.03 5.94
C PHE A 332 -1.29 -23.12 4.86
N THR A 333 -2.08 -24.17 5.11
CA THR A 333 -2.45 -25.17 4.10
C THR A 333 -3.68 -24.73 3.29
N GLU A 334 -4.19 -23.53 3.54
CA GLU A 334 -5.38 -23.01 2.88
C GLU A 334 -5.06 -22.56 1.45
N PHE A 335 -6.09 -22.58 0.61
CA PHE A 335 -6.02 -22.11 -0.76
C PHE A 335 -5.53 -20.65 -0.84
N PRO A 336 -4.49 -20.33 -1.63
CA PRO A 336 -3.87 -19.01 -1.69
C PRO A 336 -4.71 -18.06 -2.55
N ALA A 337 -5.87 -17.66 -2.02
CA ALA A 337 -6.88 -16.92 -2.76
C ALA A 337 -6.42 -15.50 -3.14
N ALA A 338 -5.67 -14.82 -2.27
CA ALA A 338 -5.09 -13.53 -2.58
C ALA A 338 -4.08 -13.65 -3.72
N PHE A 339 -3.26 -14.69 -3.70
CA PHE A 339 -2.30 -14.96 -4.78
C PHE A 339 -2.99 -15.05 -6.15
N LEU A 340 -4.06 -15.86 -6.22
CA LEU A 340 -4.84 -16.05 -7.44
C LEU A 340 -5.59 -14.78 -7.86
N TYR A 341 -6.17 -14.05 -6.90
CA TYR A 341 -6.81 -12.77 -7.18
C TYR A 341 -5.86 -11.80 -7.87
N PHE A 342 -4.65 -11.61 -7.33
CA PHE A 342 -3.69 -10.69 -7.92
C PHE A 342 -3.15 -11.19 -9.26
N LEU A 343 -2.94 -12.49 -9.45
CA LEU A 343 -2.54 -13.05 -10.74
C LEU A 343 -3.64 -13.05 -11.80
N ALA A 344 -4.92 -12.96 -11.42
CA ALA A 344 -6.02 -12.78 -12.36
C ALA A 344 -6.06 -11.36 -12.95
N GLN A 345 -5.61 -10.34 -12.21
CA GLN A 345 -5.64 -8.94 -12.66
C GLN A 345 -4.91 -8.67 -13.99
N PRO A 346 -3.69 -9.17 -14.25
CA PRO A 346 -3.03 -8.98 -15.54
C PRO A 346 -3.81 -9.61 -16.70
N ILE A 347 -4.51 -10.73 -16.46
CA ILE A 347 -5.39 -11.36 -17.46
C ILE A 347 -6.54 -10.41 -17.77
N GLY A 348 -7.20 -9.87 -16.74
CA GLY A 348 -8.27 -8.89 -16.92
C GLY A 348 -7.84 -7.66 -17.72
N ILE A 349 -6.62 -7.16 -17.47
CA ILE A 349 -6.01 -6.03 -18.20
C ILE A 349 -5.79 -6.37 -19.68
N ILE A 350 -5.27 -7.56 -19.99
CA ILE A 350 -5.02 -8.00 -21.37
C ILE A 350 -6.34 -8.18 -22.14
N LEU A 351 -7.40 -8.60 -21.46
CA LEU A 351 -8.71 -8.83 -22.06
C LEU A 351 -9.52 -7.54 -22.31
N GLU A 352 -9.17 -6.42 -21.67
CA GLU A 352 -9.88 -5.14 -21.81
C GLU A 352 -10.20 -4.74 -23.26
N PRO A 353 -9.24 -4.78 -24.22
CA PRO A 353 -9.50 -4.32 -25.58
C PRO A 353 -10.49 -5.20 -26.34
N TYR A 354 -10.68 -6.45 -25.90
CA TYR A 354 -11.56 -7.42 -26.54
C TYR A 354 -12.95 -7.43 -25.91
N ILE A 355 -13.05 -7.22 -24.60
CA ILE A 355 -14.31 -7.34 -23.86
C ILE A 355 -15.04 -5.99 -23.76
N ILE A 356 -14.33 -4.90 -23.47
CA ILE A 356 -14.97 -3.58 -23.27
C ILE A 356 -15.81 -3.14 -24.48
N PRO A 357 -15.37 -3.32 -25.74
CA PRO A 357 -16.18 -2.96 -26.91
C PRO A 357 -17.51 -3.72 -27.02
N LEU A 358 -17.60 -4.91 -26.42
CA LEU A 358 -18.81 -5.75 -26.43
C LEU A 358 -19.83 -5.33 -25.36
N ILE A 359 -19.43 -4.50 -24.39
CA ILE A 359 -20.30 -4.04 -23.32
C ILE A 359 -21.03 -2.76 -23.77
N PRO A 360 -22.37 -2.75 -23.83
CA PRO A 360 -23.11 -1.56 -24.22
C PRO A 360 -22.80 -0.35 -23.34
N ARG A 361 -22.68 0.83 -23.96
CA ARG A 361 -22.33 2.08 -23.24
C ARG A 361 -23.35 2.44 -22.16
N PHE A 362 -24.64 2.18 -22.40
CA PHE A 362 -25.70 2.45 -21.43
C PHE A 362 -25.59 1.58 -20.15
N MET A 363 -24.95 0.41 -20.25
CA MET A 363 -24.66 -0.45 -19.10
C MET A 363 -23.37 -0.04 -18.36
N GLY A 364 -22.67 1.00 -18.83
CA GLY A 364 -21.45 1.52 -18.22
C GLY A 364 -20.15 1.16 -18.94
N GLY A 365 -20.20 0.32 -19.99
CA GLY A 365 -19.03 -0.07 -20.79
C GLY A 365 -17.87 -0.58 -19.93
N GLY A 366 -16.71 0.07 -20.03
CA GLY A 366 -15.53 -0.28 -19.25
C GLY A 366 -15.70 -0.16 -17.73
N ARG A 367 -16.60 0.69 -17.22
CA ARG A 367 -16.86 0.76 -15.77
C ARG A 367 -17.48 -0.54 -15.25
N LEU A 368 -18.40 -1.12 -16.02
CA LEU A 368 -19.02 -2.39 -15.68
C LEU A 368 -17.98 -3.51 -15.71
N TRP A 369 -17.10 -3.53 -16.72
CA TRP A 369 -15.98 -4.47 -16.77
C TRP A 369 -15.11 -4.42 -15.51
N VAL A 370 -14.64 -3.22 -15.13
CA VAL A 370 -13.82 -3.04 -13.93
C VAL A 370 -14.54 -3.54 -12.69
N LEU A 371 -15.80 -3.14 -12.51
CA LEU A 371 -16.59 -3.51 -11.33
C LEU A 371 -16.80 -5.02 -11.25
N VAL A 372 -17.33 -5.62 -12.32
CA VAL A 372 -17.69 -7.04 -12.35
C VAL A 372 -16.45 -7.92 -12.25
N PHE A 373 -15.40 -7.63 -13.03
CA PHE A 373 -14.16 -8.40 -12.99
C PHE A 373 -13.52 -8.35 -11.59
N THR A 374 -13.45 -7.16 -10.98
CA THR A 374 -12.87 -6.99 -9.65
C THR A 374 -13.71 -7.72 -8.59
N LEU A 375 -15.04 -7.60 -8.62
CA LEU A 375 -15.90 -8.25 -7.64
C LEU A 375 -15.83 -9.78 -7.74
N ILE A 376 -15.95 -10.34 -8.95
CA ILE A 376 -15.92 -11.80 -9.14
C ILE A 376 -14.59 -12.37 -8.68
N THR A 377 -13.48 -11.75 -9.09
CA THR A 377 -12.14 -12.25 -8.73
C THR A 377 -11.83 -12.03 -7.24
N ALA A 378 -12.41 -11.02 -6.60
CA ALA A 378 -12.16 -10.70 -5.19
C ALA A 378 -12.94 -11.57 -4.20
N THR A 379 -13.99 -12.29 -4.59
CA THR A 379 -14.77 -13.14 -3.68
C THR A 379 -13.91 -14.17 -2.91
N PRO A 380 -13.07 -15.01 -3.56
CA PRO A 380 -12.22 -15.94 -2.82
C PRO A 380 -11.19 -15.21 -1.95
N PHE A 381 -10.68 -14.06 -2.41
CA PHE A 381 -9.76 -13.22 -1.64
C PHE A 381 -10.42 -12.66 -0.36
N ARG A 382 -11.66 -12.17 -0.45
CA ARG A 382 -12.49 -11.78 0.69
C ARG A 382 -12.60 -12.94 1.68
N ILE A 383 -13.03 -14.12 1.24
CA ILE A 383 -13.21 -15.29 2.11
C ILE A 383 -11.93 -15.57 2.91
N GLN A 384 -10.78 -15.60 2.24
CA GLN A 384 -9.49 -15.83 2.89
C GLN A 384 -9.11 -14.71 3.88
N TYR A 385 -9.56 -13.48 3.70
CA TYR A 385 -9.14 -12.33 4.51
C TYR A 385 -10.12 -11.94 5.60
N SER A 386 -11.42 -12.11 5.41
CA SER A 386 -12.45 -11.62 6.33
C SER A 386 -13.03 -12.72 7.21
N GLU A 387 -13.11 -13.95 6.72
CA GLU A 387 -13.76 -15.05 7.44
C GLU A 387 -12.81 -15.70 8.46
N LYS A 388 -13.34 -16.55 9.34
CA LYS A 388 -12.59 -17.23 10.42
C LYS A 388 -11.82 -16.26 11.33
N LEU A 389 -12.42 -15.11 11.66
CA LEU A 389 -11.88 -14.10 12.58
C LEU A 389 -10.48 -13.57 12.18
N ARG A 390 -10.24 -13.42 10.88
CA ARG A 390 -8.95 -12.93 10.37
C ARG A 390 -8.83 -11.42 10.47
N ASN A 391 -9.25 -10.68 9.44
CA ASN A 391 -9.23 -9.22 9.49
C ASN A 391 -10.51 -8.63 10.07
N ILE A 392 -11.62 -9.38 10.04
CA ILE A 392 -12.87 -9.02 10.72
C ILE A 392 -12.93 -9.88 11.98
N ASP A 393 -12.12 -9.50 12.96
CA ASP A 393 -11.84 -10.25 14.18
C ASP A 393 -12.57 -9.67 15.40
N ASP A 394 -12.30 -10.17 16.60
CA ASP A 394 -12.98 -9.76 17.84
C ASP A 394 -12.56 -8.36 18.34
N ALA A 395 -11.71 -7.63 17.60
CA ALA A 395 -11.52 -6.20 17.82
C ALA A 395 -12.79 -5.42 17.46
N TYR A 396 -13.53 -5.89 16.45
CA TYR A 396 -14.78 -5.28 16.02
C TYR A 396 -15.94 -5.81 16.86
N ARG A 397 -16.46 -4.96 17.74
CA ARG A 397 -17.66 -5.26 18.55
C ARG A 397 -18.88 -5.46 17.65
N PRO A 398 -19.87 -6.28 18.07
CA PRO A 398 -21.15 -6.38 17.37
C PRO A 398 -21.75 -5.01 17.07
N VAL A 399 -22.38 -4.86 15.89
CA VAL A 399 -22.91 -3.55 15.43
C VAL A 399 -23.96 -2.97 16.39
N ILE A 400 -24.69 -3.82 17.11
CA ILE A 400 -25.67 -3.41 18.13
C ILE A 400 -25.03 -2.63 19.30
N GLU A 401 -23.73 -2.81 19.55
CA GLU A 401 -22.98 -2.12 20.59
C GLU A 401 -22.34 -0.80 20.12
N TRP A 402 -22.52 -0.44 18.86
CA TRP A 402 -21.94 0.77 18.30
C TRP A 402 -22.75 2.00 18.69
N THR A 403 -22.03 3.05 19.02
CA THR A 403 -22.57 4.38 19.27
C THR A 403 -22.34 5.30 18.07
N TRP A 404 -23.05 6.42 18.01
CA TRP A 404 -22.80 7.45 16.99
C TRP A 404 -21.34 7.92 16.97
N TRP A 405 -20.65 7.88 18.12
CA TRP A 405 -19.24 8.23 18.21
C TRP A 405 -18.33 7.23 17.49
N ASP A 406 -18.68 5.94 17.49
CA ASP A 406 -17.90 4.93 16.80
C ASP A 406 -17.96 5.13 15.28
N VAL A 407 -19.08 5.67 14.77
CA VAL A 407 -19.26 6.01 13.36
C VAL A 407 -18.63 7.35 12.99
N LEU A 408 -18.68 8.34 13.89
CA LEU A 408 -18.23 9.71 13.59
C LEU A 408 -16.74 9.95 13.82
N ILE A 409 -16.11 9.25 14.78
CA ILE A 409 -14.70 9.48 15.14
C ILE A 409 -13.80 8.55 14.31
N PRO A 410 -12.94 9.09 13.43
CA PRO A 410 -12.04 8.27 12.63
C PRO A 410 -11.10 7.40 13.49
N GLY A 411 -11.03 6.11 13.16
CA GLY A 411 -10.14 5.15 13.83
C GLY A 411 -10.66 4.57 15.15
N ARG A 412 -11.90 4.86 15.55
CA ARG A 412 -12.49 4.37 16.82
C ARG A 412 -13.06 2.95 16.75
N LEU A 413 -13.36 2.42 15.56
CA LEU A 413 -14.03 1.13 15.36
C LEU A 413 -13.18 -0.11 15.73
N THR A 414 -11.91 0.05 16.12
CA THR A 414 -10.93 -1.03 16.37
C THR A 414 -10.26 -0.97 17.74
#